data_AF-A0A952M0R8-F1
#
_entry.id   AF-A0A952M0R8-F1
#
_cell.length_a   1.000
_cell.length_b   1.000
_cell.length_c   1.000
_cell.angle_alpha   90.00
_cell.angle_beta   90.00
_cell.angle_gamma   90.00
#
_symmetry.space_group_name_H-M   'P 1'
#
loop_
_entity.id
_entity.type
_entity.pdbx_description
1 polymer ?
#
loop_
_entity_poly.entity_id
_entity_poly.type
_entity_poly.pdbx_seq_one_letter_code
_entity_poly.pdbx_strand_id
1 'polypeptide(L)'
;MDSTHRKAAAATWQAYNAMESTKQRHFEFLTVLENKKKKFNLDPTPSDTELLETLLRDHDEQVTQFTQASQNLKVADPTAHRALFEYIGFIAQQLEGTKPSH
;
A
#
# COMPACT_ATOMS: atom_id res chain seq x y z
N MET A 1 -2.62 14.70 14.51
CA MET A 1 -1.18 14.93 14.34
C MET A 1 -0.90 16.42 14.20
N ASP A 2 -0.06 17.00 15.06
CA ASP A 2 0.33 18.42 14.99
C ASP A 2 1.42 18.69 13.93
N SER A 3 1.83 19.96 13.77
CA SER A 3 2.80 20.39 12.74
C SER A 3 4.20 19.80 12.90
N THR A 4 4.66 19.57 14.13
CA THR A 4 6.01 19.07 14.41
C THR A 4 6.08 17.59 14.10
N HIS A 5 5.11 16.81 14.58
CA HIS A 5 5.00 15.39 14.27
C HIS A 5 4.74 15.16 12.78
N ARG A 6 3.98 16.04 12.10
CA ARG A 6 3.79 15.97 10.64
C ARG A 6 5.10 16.05 9.87
N LYS A 7 6.01 16.95 10.27
CA LYS A 7 7.31 17.11 9.60
C LYS A 7 8.19 15.88 9.81
N ALA A 8 8.23 15.35 11.03
CA ALA A 8 8.99 14.14 11.36
C ALA A 8 8.46 12.90 10.62
N ALA A 9 7.12 12.77 10.52
CA ALA A 9 6.46 11.63 9.90
C ALA A 9 6.38 11.67 8.36
N ALA A 10 6.75 12.79 7.72
CA ALA A 10 6.50 13.02 6.29
C ALA A 10 7.10 11.94 5.38
N ALA A 11 8.35 11.53 5.62
CA ALA A 11 9.01 10.49 4.84
C ALA A 11 8.34 9.13 5.01
N THR A 12 7.99 8.76 6.25
CA THR A 12 7.28 7.50 6.55
C THR A 12 5.87 7.50 5.95
N TRP A 13 5.17 8.63 5.97
CA TRP A 13 3.87 8.80 5.32
C TRP A 13 3.97 8.65 3.80
N GLN A 14 5.00 9.22 3.17
CA GLN A 14 5.23 9.04 1.73
C GLN A 14 5.49 7.57 1.39
N ALA A 15 6.33 6.89 2.16
CA ALA A 15 6.62 5.46 1.97
C ALA A 15 5.37 4.58 2.16
N TYR A 16 4.52 4.90 3.14
CA TYR A 16 3.23 4.24 3.32
C TYR A 16 2.33 4.38 2.09
N ASN A 17 2.18 5.58 1.55
CA ASN A 17 1.35 5.81 0.36
C ASN A 17 1.91 5.11 -0.88
N ALA A 18 3.24 5.07 -1.05
CA ALA A 18 3.87 4.33 -2.13
C ALA A 18 3.58 2.83 -2.05
N MET A 19 3.71 2.24 -0.85
CA MET A 19 3.37 0.84 -0.58
C MET A 19 1.89 0.54 -0.85
N GLU A 20 0.96 1.38 -0.37
CA GLU A 20 -0.47 1.17 -0.64
C GLU A 20 -0.82 1.33 -2.12
N SER A 21 -0.15 2.25 -2.83
CA SER A 21 -0.34 2.42 -4.28
C SER A 21 0.13 1.20 -5.08
N THR A 22 1.31 0.66 -4.77
CA THR A 22 1.81 -0.56 -5.45
C THR A 22 1.02 -1.79 -5.06
N LYS A 23 0.49 -1.84 -3.83
CA LYS A 23 -0.47 -2.87 -3.40
C LYS A 23 -1.71 -2.85 -4.28
N GLN A 24 -2.38 -1.71 -4.36
CA GLN A 24 -3.59 -1.54 -5.15
C GLN A 24 -3.35 -1.93 -6.62
N ARG A 25 -2.22 -1.50 -7.21
CA ARG A 25 -1.89 -1.78 -8.62
C ARG A 25 -1.81 -3.29 -8.92
N HIS A 26 -1.15 -4.10 -8.07
CA HIS A 26 -1.06 -5.53 -8.35
C HIS A 26 -2.40 -6.26 -8.11
N PHE A 27 -3.21 -5.82 -7.13
CA PHE A 27 -4.57 -6.35 -6.92
C PHE A 27 -5.51 -6.04 -8.08
N GLU A 28 -5.44 -4.83 -8.65
CA GLU A 28 -6.17 -4.46 -9.85
C GLU A 28 -5.79 -5.36 -11.02
N PHE A 29 -4.49 -5.64 -11.20
CA PHE A 29 -4.03 -6.53 -12.26
C PHE A 29 -4.50 -7.98 -12.07
N LEU A 30 -4.48 -8.51 -10.84
CA LEU A 30 -5.07 -9.82 -10.52
C LEU A 30 -6.57 -9.85 -10.88
N THR A 31 -7.30 -8.78 -10.59
CA THR A 31 -8.72 -8.66 -10.98
C THR A 31 -8.91 -8.70 -12.50
N VAL A 32 -8.00 -8.09 -13.27
CA VAL A 32 -8.00 -8.18 -14.74
C VAL A 32 -7.78 -9.63 -15.20
N LEU A 33 -6.80 -10.34 -14.64
CA LEU A 33 -6.51 -11.74 -14.99
C LEU A 33 -7.70 -12.66 -14.65
N GLU A 34 -8.30 -12.49 -13.48
CA GLU A 34 -9.51 -13.22 -13.11
C GLU A 34 -10.65 -12.96 -14.10
N ASN A 35 -10.85 -11.71 -14.51
CA ASN A 35 -11.89 -11.34 -15.47
C ASN A 35 -11.63 -11.94 -16.86
N LYS A 36 -10.38 -11.98 -17.32
CA LYS A 36 -9.99 -12.66 -18.57
C LYS A 36 -10.40 -14.14 -18.53
N LYS A 37 -10.09 -14.82 -17.42
CA LYS A 37 -10.45 -16.23 -17.24
C LYS A 37 -11.96 -16.43 -17.16
N LYS A 38 -12.67 -15.64 -16.34
CA LYS A 38 -14.12 -15.78 -16.12
C LYS A 38 -14.96 -15.45 -17.35
N LYS A 39 -14.60 -14.40 -18.10
CA LYS A 39 -15.41 -13.90 -19.22
C LYS A 39 -15.06 -14.51 -20.57
N PHE A 40 -13.79 -14.87 -20.77
CA PHE A 40 -13.29 -15.29 -22.08
C PHE A 40 -12.59 -16.65 -22.06
N ASN A 41 -12.51 -17.30 -20.89
CA ASN A 41 -11.76 -18.55 -20.67
C ASN A 41 -10.30 -18.48 -21.17
N LEU A 42 -9.70 -17.29 -21.09
CA LEU A 42 -8.31 -17.07 -21.46
C LEU A 42 -7.42 -17.24 -20.23
N ASP A 43 -6.41 -18.08 -20.37
CA ASP A 43 -5.34 -18.19 -19.39
C ASP A 43 -4.35 -17.02 -19.49
N PRO A 44 -3.66 -16.64 -18.40
CA PRO A 44 -2.61 -15.63 -18.45
C PRO A 44 -1.53 -15.98 -19.48
N THR A 45 -1.14 -15.00 -20.26
CA THR A 45 -0.04 -15.13 -21.22
C THR A 45 1.32 -15.03 -20.49
N PRO A 46 2.44 -15.43 -21.12
CA PRO A 46 3.77 -15.20 -20.55
C PRO A 46 4.04 -13.73 -20.19
N SER A 47 3.55 -12.78 -21.00
CA SER A 47 3.67 -11.35 -20.71
C SER A 47 2.80 -10.91 -19.54
N ASP A 48 1.64 -11.54 -19.31
CA ASP A 48 0.84 -11.30 -18.11
C ASP A 48 1.60 -11.74 -16.85
N THR A 49 2.26 -12.90 -16.90
CA THR A 49 3.07 -13.41 -15.79
C THR A 49 4.25 -12.49 -15.49
N GLU A 50 5.01 -12.08 -16.50
CA GLU A 50 6.17 -11.17 -16.35
C GLU A 50 5.76 -9.81 -15.75
N LEU A 51 4.61 -9.28 -16.18
CA LEU A 51 4.07 -8.04 -15.60
C LEU A 51 3.67 -8.23 -14.14
N LEU A 52 2.98 -9.33 -13.80
CA LEU A 52 2.61 -9.61 -12.41
C LEU A 52 3.86 -9.74 -11.52
N GLU A 53 4.87 -10.46 -11.95
CA GLU A 53 6.15 -10.60 -11.23
C GLU A 53 6.82 -9.24 -11.01
N THR A 54 6.79 -8.36 -12.02
CA THR A 54 7.33 -7.00 -11.91
C THR A 54 6.56 -6.16 -10.88
N LEU A 55 5.22 -6.25 -10.90
CA LEU A 55 4.36 -5.53 -9.95
C LEU A 55 4.55 -6.02 -8.51
N LEU A 56 4.72 -7.34 -8.32
CA LEU A 56 5.01 -7.93 -7.02
C LEU A 56 6.37 -7.48 -6.50
N ARG A 57 7.41 -7.49 -7.34
CA ARG A 57 8.74 -7.00 -6.95
C ARG A 57 8.73 -5.52 -6.56
N ASP A 58 8.05 -4.67 -7.33
CA ASP A 58 7.87 -3.25 -6.97
C ASP A 58 7.18 -3.11 -5.60
N HIS A 59 6.14 -3.91 -5.34
CA HIS A 59 5.49 -3.92 -4.04
C HIS A 59 6.44 -4.35 -2.90
N ASP A 60 7.20 -5.42 -3.07
CA ASP A 60 8.17 -5.89 -2.07
C ASP A 60 9.25 -4.83 -1.75
N GLU A 61 9.71 -4.11 -2.77
CA GLU A 61 10.63 -2.98 -2.60
C GLU A 61 9.99 -1.86 -1.77
N GLN A 62 8.73 -1.49 -2.05
CA GLN A 62 8.03 -0.47 -1.27
C GLN A 62 7.72 -0.92 0.17
N VAL A 63 7.39 -2.20 0.39
CA VAL A 63 7.21 -2.78 1.74
C VAL A 63 8.51 -2.66 2.53
N THR A 64 9.64 -2.99 1.91
CA THR A 64 10.97 -2.85 2.53
C THR A 64 11.26 -1.39 2.90
N GLN A 65 11.03 -0.46 1.97
CA GLN A 65 11.24 0.97 2.20
C GLN A 65 10.35 1.54 3.31
N PHE A 66 9.07 1.19 3.32
CA PHE A 66 8.15 1.61 4.38
C PHE A 66 8.55 1.02 5.74
N THR A 67 8.94 -0.25 5.78
CA THR A 67 9.41 -0.90 7.02
C THR A 67 10.61 -0.15 7.60
N GLN A 68 11.61 0.16 6.78
CA GLN A 68 12.78 0.92 7.21
C GLN A 68 12.42 2.33 7.67
N ALA A 69 11.59 3.06 6.91
CA ALA A 69 11.15 4.41 7.26
C ALA A 69 10.33 4.43 8.56
N SER A 70 9.52 3.41 8.81
CA SER A 70 8.74 3.24 10.03
C SER A 70 9.63 2.98 11.24
N GLN A 71 10.61 2.08 11.10
CA GLN A 71 11.59 1.80 12.15
C GLN A 71 12.43 3.04 12.49
N ASN A 72 12.92 3.76 11.47
CA ASN A 72 13.69 4.99 11.65
C ASN A 72 12.87 6.06 12.40
N LEU A 73 11.60 6.26 12.01
CA LEU A 73 10.71 7.18 12.71
C LEU A 73 10.48 6.75 14.16
N LYS A 74 10.26 5.47 14.42
CA LYS A 74 10.06 4.94 15.78
C LYS A 74 11.25 5.22 16.69
N VAL A 75 12.47 5.11 16.16
CA VAL A 75 13.70 5.38 16.92
C VAL A 75 13.92 6.89 17.11
N ALA A 76 13.71 7.69 16.06
CA ALA A 76 13.96 9.12 16.09
C ALA A 76 12.91 9.92 16.87
N ASP A 77 11.64 9.54 16.73
CA ASP A 77 10.49 10.21 17.34
C ASP A 77 9.32 9.21 17.57
N PRO A 78 9.31 8.50 18.72
CA PRO A 78 8.25 7.55 19.06
C PRO A 78 6.84 8.17 19.11
N THR A 79 6.73 9.46 19.44
CA THR A 79 5.44 10.15 19.52
C THR A 79 4.91 10.45 18.12
N ALA A 80 5.76 10.92 17.20
CA ALA A 80 5.38 11.07 15.79
C ALA A 80 5.03 9.71 15.14
N HIS A 81 5.77 8.64 15.46
CA HIS A 81 5.45 7.28 15.03
C HIS A 81 4.05 6.88 15.45
N ARG A 82 3.74 6.98 16.75
CA ARG A 82 2.41 6.67 17.27
C ARG A 82 1.32 7.51 16.60
N ALA A 83 1.51 8.82 16.51
CA ALA A 83 0.54 9.74 15.92
C ALA A 83 0.27 9.44 14.44
N LEU A 84 1.29 9.01 13.68
CA LEU A 84 1.15 8.59 12.30
C LEU A 84 0.31 7.32 12.17
N PHE A 85 0.58 6.30 12.98
CA PHE A 85 -0.15 5.03 12.92
C PHE A 85 -1.61 5.17 13.41
N GLU A 86 -1.87 6.01 14.41
CA GLU A 86 -3.23 6.39 14.80
C GLU A 86 -3.98 7.07 13.64
N TYR A 87 -3.30 7.95 12.89
CA TYR A 87 -3.87 8.59 11.71
C TYR A 87 -4.12 7.62 10.55
N ILE A 88 -3.19 6.71 10.26
CA ILE A 88 -3.36 5.63 9.27
C ILE A 88 -4.59 4.79 9.63
N GLY A 89 -4.69 4.36 10.90
CA GLY A 89 -5.83 3.58 11.38
C GLY A 89 -7.16 4.32 11.22
N PHE A 90 -7.19 5.62 11.50
CA PHE A 90 -8.37 6.45 11.28
C PHE A 90 -8.78 6.50 9.80
N ILE A 91 -7.84 6.70 8.87
CA ILE A 91 -8.15 6.71 7.44
C ILE A 91 -8.69 5.35 6.99
N ALA A 92 -8.05 4.25 7.38
CA ALA A 92 -8.48 2.91 7.01
C ALA A 92 -9.93 2.63 7.44
N GLN A 93 -10.31 3.02 8.66
CA GLN A 93 -11.69 2.89 9.15
C GLN A 93 -12.70 3.72 8.34
N GLN A 94 -12.33 4.94 7.93
CA GLN A 94 -13.21 5.78 7.09
C GLN A 94 -13.41 5.17 5.69
N LEU A 95 -12.36 4.56 5.12
CA LEU A 95 -12.44 3.89 3.83
C LEU A 95 -13.26 2.59 3.90
N GLU A 96 -13.18 1.84 5.00
CA GLU A 96 -13.99 0.63 5.19
C GLU A 96 -15.47 0.93 5.50
N GLY A 97 -15.74 1.98 6.29
CA GLY A 97 -17.10 2.42 6.63
C GLY A 97 -17.92 2.98 5.46
N THR A 98 -17.31 3.13 4.28
CA THR A 98 -17.98 3.65 3.07
C THR A 98 -18.29 2.57 2.02
N LYS A 99 -18.02 1.28 2.28
CA LYS A 99 -18.51 0.20 1.41
C LYS A 99 -20.04 0.11 1.54
N PRO A 100 -20.83 0.33 0.46
CA PRO A 100 -22.25 0.01 0.49
C PRO A 100 -22.40 -1.50 0.70
N SER A 101 -23.29 -1.91 1.60
CA SER A 101 -23.73 -3.29 1.71
C SER A 101 -24.33 -3.70 0.35
N HIS A 102 -23.64 -4.60 -0.34
CA HIS A 102 -24.16 -5.28 -1.53
C HIS A 102 -24.66 -6.68 -1.14
#